data_AF-A0AA90YTK6-F1
#
_entry.id   AF-A0AA90YTK6-F1
#
_cell.length_a   1.000
_cell.length_b   1.000
_cell.length_c   1.000
_cell.angle_alpha   90.00
_cell.angle_beta   90.00
_cell.angle_gamma   90.00
#
_symmetry.space_group_name_H-M   'P 1'
#
loop_
_entity.id
_entity.type
_entity.pdbx_description
1 polymer ?
#
loop_
_entity_poly.entity_id
_entity_poly.type
_entity_poly.pdbx_seq_one_letter_code
_entity_poly.pdbx_strand_id
1 'polypeptide(L)'
;MTKAAIGFGQGAIRALILINGGAAIAVMTFIGNFGTVQAGLISSFSLALLLFSMGVAAAALVAGCSYVTQFFYESSSGRLLKAGIAFHWLAVLSAIVSLVFFVWALLTAYHGFEQMQVLR
;
A
#
# COMPACT_ATOMS: atom_id res chain seq x y z
N MET A 1 14.41 -0.88 21.23
CA MET A 1 13.88 0.20 20.37
C MET A 1 13.28 1.29 21.25
N THR A 2 13.41 2.57 20.89
CA THR A 2 12.79 3.66 21.66
C THR A 2 11.28 3.70 21.38
N LYS A 3 10.45 4.05 22.38
CA LYS A 3 8.99 4.21 22.19
C LYS A 3 8.65 5.18 21.05
N ALA A 4 9.48 6.22 20.87
CA ALA A 4 9.37 7.16 19.77
C ALA A 4 9.48 6.48 18.39
N ALA A 5 10.49 5.63 18.18
CA ALA A 5 10.67 4.93 16.90
C ALA A 5 9.50 4.01 16.56
N ILE A 6 8.92 3.32 17.56
CA ILE A 6 7.72 2.48 17.38
C ILE A 6 6.52 3.34 16.98
N GLY A 7 6.32 4.48 17.66
CA GLY A 7 5.25 5.43 17.34
C GLY A 7 5.35 5.96 15.91
N PHE A 8 6.56 6.34 15.48
CA PHE A 8 6.80 6.76 14.08
C PHE A 8 6.51 5.64 13.09
N GLY A 9 6.93 4.40 13.37
CA GLY A 9 6.64 3.25 12.52
C GLY A 9 5.14 3.00 12.36
N GLN A 10 4.37 3.05 13.46
CA GLN A 10 2.91 2.92 13.40
C GLN A 10 2.25 4.07 12.62
N GLY A 11 2.76 5.30 12.78
CA GLY A 11 2.32 6.45 11.99
C GLY A 11 2.55 6.25 10.49
N ALA A 12 3.74 5.79 10.10
CA ALA A 12 4.08 5.50 8.71
C ALA A 12 3.19 4.41 8.10
N ILE A 13 2.95 3.31 8.82
CA ILE A 13 2.05 2.23 8.36
C ILE A 13 0.63 2.76 8.11
N ARG A 14 0.09 3.56 9.04
CA ARG A 14 -1.24 4.16 8.88
C ARG A 14 -1.29 5.10 7.67
N ALA A 15 -0.23 5.90 7.46
CA ALA A 15 -0.13 6.76 6.29
C ALA A 15 -0.13 5.94 5.00
N LEU A 16 0.65 4.85 4.91
CA LEU A 16 0.68 3.97 3.74
C LEU A 16 -0.69 3.35 3.41
N ILE A 17 -1.41 2.89 4.43
CA ILE A 17 -2.78 2.36 4.27
C ILE A 17 -3.72 3.47 3.80
N LEU A 18 -3.63 4.66 4.40
CA LEU A 18 -4.53 5.78 4.09
C LEU A 18 -4.33 6.30 2.66
N ILE A 19 -3.08 6.51 2.21
CA ILE A 19 -2.82 7.05 0.87
C ILE A 19 -3.22 6.06 -0.22
N ASN A 20 -2.94 4.77 -0.04
CA ASN A 20 -3.31 3.75 -1.03
C ASN A 20 -4.82 3.49 -0.99
N GLY A 21 -5.39 3.29 0.19
CA GLY A 21 -6.81 2.99 0.36
C GLY A 21 -7.71 4.16 -0.02
N GLY A 22 -7.35 5.38 0.39
CA GLY A 22 -8.07 6.59 0.01
C GLY A 22 -8.06 6.83 -1.49
N ALA A 23 -6.91 6.63 -2.15
CA ALA A 23 -6.81 6.74 -3.60
C ALA A 23 -7.61 5.63 -4.32
N ALA A 24 -7.57 4.38 -3.83
CA ALA A 24 -8.38 3.29 -4.36
C ALA A 24 -9.89 3.61 -4.30
N ILE A 25 -10.37 4.09 -3.16
CA ILE A 25 -11.79 4.50 -2.99
C ILE A 25 -12.13 5.63 -3.97
N ALA A 26 -11.28 6.65 -4.07
CA ALA A 26 -11.51 7.77 -5.00
C ALA A 26 -11.62 7.32 -6.46
N VAL A 27 -10.71 6.43 -6.91
CA VAL A 27 -10.74 5.86 -8.27
C VAL A 27 -11.97 4.98 -8.46
N MET A 28 -12.33 4.14 -7.49
CA MET A 28 -13.52 3.28 -7.57
C MET A 28 -14.80 4.12 -7.68
N THR A 29 -14.95 5.17 -6.88
CA THR A 29 -16.07 6.11 -6.95
C THR A 29 -16.11 6.82 -8.30
N PHE A 30 -14.97 7.23 -8.83
CA PHE A 30 -14.88 7.85 -10.15
C PHE A 30 -15.35 6.90 -11.26
N ILE A 31 -14.86 5.66 -11.29
CA ILE A 31 -15.29 4.64 -12.27
C ILE A 31 -16.79 4.37 -12.14
N GLY A 32 -17.33 4.26 -10.92
CA GLY A 32 -18.76 4.00 -10.69
C GLY A 32 -19.68 5.06 -11.28
N ASN A 33 -19.23 6.33 -11.31
CA ASN A 33 -20.02 7.44 -11.82
C ASN A 33 -19.86 7.66 -13.35
N PHE A 34 -18.73 7.27 -13.94
CA PHE A 34 -18.40 7.56 -15.36
C PHE A 34 -18.23 6.32 -16.26
N GLY A 35 -18.27 5.11 -15.68
CA GLY A 35 -17.86 3.87 -16.33
C GLY A 35 -18.77 3.37 -17.47
N THR A 36 -19.95 3.94 -17.68
CA THR A 36 -20.83 3.53 -18.79
C THR A 36 -20.49 4.19 -20.13
N VAL A 37 -19.66 5.25 -20.13
CA VAL A 37 -19.52 6.13 -21.32
C VAL A 37 -18.25 5.85 -22.14
N GLN A 38 -17.15 5.35 -21.53
CA GLN A 38 -15.85 5.22 -22.19
C GLN A 38 -15.08 3.95 -21.77
N ALA A 39 -15.43 2.80 -22.35
CA ALA A 39 -14.86 1.49 -22.02
C ALA A 39 -13.31 1.41 -22.10
N GLY A 40 -12.68 2.18 -22.99
CA GLY A 40 -11.23 2.22 -23.14
C GLY A 40 -10.49 2.81 -21.91
N LEU A 41 -11.10 3.77 -21.21
CA LEU A 41 -10.51 4.41 -20.04
C LEU A 41 -10.62 3.54 -18.77
N ILE A 42 -11.63 2.67 -18.72
CA ILE A 42 -11.88 1.78 -17.58
C ILE A 42 -10.67 0.87 -17.33
N SER A 43 -9.97 0.44 -18.38
CA SER A 43 -8.80 -0.43 -18.25
C SER A 43 -7.67 0.23 -17.45
N SER A 44 -7.33 1.48 -17.75
CA SER A 44 -6.29 2.24 -17.04
C SER A 44 -6.65 2.49 -15.57
N PHE A 45 -7.89 2.91 -15.29
CA PHE A 45 -8.33 3.13 -13.92
C PHE A 45 -8.47 1.83 -13.12
N SER A 46 -8.84 0.71 -13.77
CA SER A 46 -8.88 -0.61 -13.13
C SER A 46 -7.48 -1.09 -12.73
N LEU A 47 -6.47 -0.84 -13.58
CA LEU A 47 -5.08 -1.15 -13.24
C LEU A 47 -4.59 -0.28 -12.07
N ALA A 48 -4.89 1.02 -12.07
CA ALA A 48 -4.56 1.89 -10.94
C ALA A 48 -5.23 1.42 -9.64
N LEU A 49 -6.51 1.03 -9.70
CA LEU A 49 -7.26 0.50 -8.57
C LEU A 49 -6.64 -0.79 -8.02
N LEU A 50 -6.24 -1.71 -8.90
CA LEU A 50 -5.55 -2.94 -8.53
C LEU A 50 -4.23 -2.63 -7.81
N LEU A 51 -3.41 -1.74 -8.38
CA LEU A 51 -2.12 -1.36 -7.80
C LEU A 51 -2.27 -0.66 -6.44
N PHE A 52 -3.22 0.27 -6.28
CA PHE A 52 -3.50 0.86 -4.96
C PHE A 52 -3.96 -0.21 -3.96
N SER A 53 -4.80 -1.15 -4.36
CA SER A 53 -5.26 -2.25 -3.50
C SER A 53 -4.11 -3.17 -3.07
N MET A 54 -3.19 -3.49 -4.00
CA MET A 54 -1.97 -4.22 -3.69
C MET A 54 -1.04 -3.43 -2.76
N GLY A 55 -1.00 -2.10 -2.90
CA GLY A 55 -0.32 -1.19 -1.98
C GLY A 55 -0.87 -1.26 -0.56
N VAL A 56 -2.20 -1.29 -0.40
CA VAL A 56 -2.86 -1.50 0.90
C VAL A 56 -2.52 -2.87 1.48
N ALA A 57 -2.60 -3.94 0.67
CA ALA A 57 -2.28 -5.30 1.12
C ALA A 57 -0.83 -5.41 1.61
N ALA A 58 0.12 -4.81 0.87
CA ALA A 58 1.51 -4.73 1.28
C ALA A 58 1.69 -3.96 2.60
N ALA A 59 1.02 -2.82 2.78
CA ALA A 59 1.06 -2.05 4.03
C ALA A 59 0.44 -2.80 5.22
N ALA A 60 -0.65 -3.55 5.01
CA ALA A 60 -1.23 -4.43 6.03
C ALA A 60 -0.26 -5.54 6.45
N LEU A 61 0.50 -6.08 5.49
CA LEU A 61 1.55 -7.06 5.78
C LEU A 61 2.67 -6.47 6.65
N VAL A 62 3.04 -5.20 6.45
CA VAL A 62 3.98 -4.48 7.35
C VAL A 62 3.45 -4.47 8.78
N ALA A 63 2.16 -4.16 8.98
CA ALA A 63 1.53 -4.13 10.29
C ALA A 63 1.59 -5.51 10.97
N GLY A 64 1.20 -6.57 10.25
CA GLY A 64 1.23 -7.94 10.74
C GLY A 64 2.64 -8.42 11.08
N CYS A 65 3.60 -8.20 10.18
CA CYS A 65 5.00 -8.57 10.40
C CYS A 65 5.63 -7.78 11.57
N SER A 66 5.26 -6.51 11.74
CA SER A 66 5.73 -5.69 12.86
C SER A 66 5.22 -6.21 14.21
N TYR A 67 3.98 -6.71 14.27
CA TYR A 67 3.45 -7.37 15.46
C TYR A 67 4.22 -8.66 15.78
N VAL A 68 4.40 -9.52 14.78
CA VAL A 68 5.14 -10.79 14.92
C VAL A 68 6.60 -10.55 15.33
N THR A 69 7.24 -9.52 14.76
CA THR A 69 8.61 -9.12 15.11
C THR A 69 8.71 -8.75 16.60
N GLN A 70 7.77 -7.98 17.12
CA GLN A 70 7.74 -7.60 18.53
C GLN A 70 7.59 -8.82 19.44
N PHE A 71 6.65 -9.71 19.10
CA PHE A 71 6.46 -10.97 19.83
C PHE A 71 7.73 -11.82 19.91
N PHE A 72 8.49 -11.92 18.81
CA PHE A 72 9.73 -12.70 18.79
C PHE A 72 10.90 -12.01 19.51
N TYR A 73 10.93 -10.68 19.55
CA TYR A 73 11.95 -9.92 20.27
C TYR A 73 11.79 -9.96 21.79
N GLU A 74 10.60 -10.29 22.30
CA GLU A 74 10.37 -10.51 23.73
C GLU A 74 10.87 -11.88 24.22
N SER A 75 11.22 -12.80 23.31
CA SER A 75 11.68 -14.14 23.68
C SER A 75 13.19 -14.22 23.90
N SER A 76 13.63 -14.95 24.94
CA SER A 76 15.04 -15.24 25.22
C SER A 76 15.66 -16.31 24.30
N SER A 77 14.87 -16.93 23.41
CA SER A 77 15.35 -17.98 22.50
C SER A 77 16.06 -17.41 21.27
N GLY A 78 17.33 -17.78 21.07
CA GLY A 78 18.12 -17.34 19.92
C GLY A 78 17.53 -17.72 18.55
N ARG A 79 16.71 -18.77 18.45
CA ARG A 79 16.00 -19.14 17.21
C ARG A 79 14.86 -18.17 16.91
N LEU A 80 14.09 -17.78 17.92
CA LEU A 80 12.99 -16.84 17.78
C LEU A 80 13.51 -15.44 17.45
N LEU A 81 14.65 -15.04 18.02
CA LEU A 81 15.31 -13.79 17.66
C LEU A 81 15.69 -13.73 16.17
N LYS A 82 16.25 -14.82 15.61
CA LYS A 82 16.57 -14.92 14.17
C LYS A 82 15.31 -14.82 13.30
N ALA A 83 14.22 -15.48 13.72
CA ALA A 83 12.93 -15.36 13.03
C ALA A 83 12.40 -13.91 13.08
N GLY A 84 12.50 -13.22 14.23
CA GLY A 84 12.12 -11.82 14.36
C GLY A 84 12.88 -10.89 13.41
N ILE A 85 14.18 -11.11 13.21
CA ILE A 85 14.97 -10.36 12.22
C ILE A 85 14.46 -10.59 10.80
N ALA A 86 14.10 -11.83 10.44
CA ALA A 86 13.55 -12.13 9.12
C ALA A 86 12.19 -11.43 8.89
N PHE A 87 11.29 -11.47 9.88
CA PHE A 87 10.00 -10.75 9.81
C PHE A 87 10.18 -9.23 9.76
N HIS A 88 11.20 -8.69 10.43
CA HIS A 88 11.52 -7.27 10.37
C HIS A 88 11.90 -6.85 8.94
N TRP A 89 12.81 -7.60 8.30
CA TRP A 89 13.20 -7.33 6.92
C TRP A 89 12.05 -7.51 5.93
N LEU A 90 11.19 -8.51 6.15
CA LEU A 90 9.97 -8.68 5.36
C LEU A 90 9.05 -7.45 5.48
N ALA A 91 8.86 -6.93 6.69
CA ALA A 91 8.08 -5.72 6.92
C ALA A 91 8.66 -4.50 6.19
N VAL A 92 9.99 -4.30 6.25
CA VAL A 92 10.67 -3.21 5.55
C VAL A 92 10.49 -3.33 4.04
N LEU A 93 10.68 -4.53 3.48
CA LEU A 93 10.51 -4.77 2.04
C LEU A 93 9.06 -4.52 1.61
N SER A 94 8.08 -5.01 2.37
CA SER A 94 6.66 -4.77 2.08
C SER A 94 6.29 -3.28 2.14
N ALA A 95 6.90 -2.49 3.03
CA ALA A 95 6.68 -1.05 3.09
C ALA A 95 7.17 -0.34 1.82
N ILE A 96 8.35 -0.73 1.33
CA ILE A 96 8.91 -0.21 0.08
C ILE A 96 8.03 -0.60 -1.11
N VAL A 97 7.61 -1.86 -1.19
CA VAL A 97 6.70 -2.35 -2.24
C VAL A 97 5.38 -1.58 -2.24
N SER A 98 4.82 -1.28 -1.06
CA SER A 98 3.61 -0.46 -0.93
C SER A 98 3.78 0.94 -1.54
N LEU A 99 4.93 1.59 -1.32
CA LEU A 99 5.24 2.89 -1.92
C LEU A 99 5.43 2.81 -3.44
N VAL A 100 6.11 1.76 -3.92
CA VAL A 100 6.28 1.54 -5.36
C VAL A 100 4.92 1.37 -6.04
N PHE A 101 4.03 0.58 -5.45
CA PHE A 101 2.67 0.43 -5.97
C PHE A 101 1.87 1.73 -5.93
N PHE A 102 2.01 2.52 -4.87
CA PHE A 102 1.37 3.84 -4.80
C PHE A 102 1.79 4.75 -5.95
N VAL A 103 3.11 4.88 -6.19
CA VAL A 103 3.64 5.75 -7.25
C VAL A 103 3.23 5.24 -8.62
N TRP A 104 3.31 3.93 -8.86
CA TRP A 104 2.89 3.35 -10.14
C TRP A 104 1.39 3.56 -10.37
N ALA A 105 0.55 3.25 -9.39
CA ALA A 105 -0.89 3.48 -9.48
C ALA A 105 -1.23 4.94 -9.77
N LEU A 106 -0.52 5.88 -9.14
CA LEU A 106 -0.69 7.31 -9.36
C LEU A 106 -0.38 7.70 -10.81
N LEU A 107 0.73 7.22 -11.37
CA LEU A 107 1.10 7.47 -12.77
C LEU A 107 0.08 6.87 -13.74
N THR A 108 -0.40 5.66 -13.46
CA THR A 108 -1.44 5.02 -14.27
C THR A 108 -2.77 5.78 -14.21
N ALA A 109 -3.17 6.25 -13.03
CA ALA A 109 -4.36 7.07 -12.87
C ALA A 109 -4.22 8.42 -13.61
N TYR A 110 -3.04 9.06 -13.52
CA TYR A 110 -2.73 10.29 -14.23
C TYR A 110 -2.90 10.14 -15.75
N HIS A 111 -2.30 9.11 -16.36
CA HIS A 111 -2.49 8.85 -17.79
C HIS A 111 -3.96 8.56 -18.15
N GLY A 112 -4.72 7.89 -17.27
CA GLY A 112 -6.15 7.68 -17.46
C GLY A 112 -6.94 9.00 -17.51
N PHE A 113 -6.60 9.97 -16.66
CA PHE A 113 -7.22 11.29 -16.69
C PHE A 113 -6.80 12.13 -17.90
N GLU A 114 -5.54 12.07 -18.30
CA GLU A 114 -5.03 12.77 -19.49
C GLU A 114 -5.76 12.31 -20.77
N GLN A 115 -5.93 10.99 -20.94
CA GLN A 115 -6.69 10.42 -22.06
C GLN A 115 -8.16 10.87 -22.06
N MET A 116 -8.77 11.07 -20.88
CA MET A 116 -10.13 11.58 -20.78
C MET A 116 -10.27 13.03 -21.25
N GLN A 117 -9.26 13.87 -20.99
CA GLN A 117 -9.28 15.28 -21.40
C GLN A 117 -9.18 15.45 -22.91
N VAL A 118 -8.43 14.58 -23.60
CA VAL A 118 -8.29 14.61 -25.08
C VAL A 118 -9.58 14.17 -25.79
N LEU A 119 -10.43 13.36 -25.14
CA LEU A 119 -11.68 12.84 -25.71
C LEU A 119 -12.90 13.76 -25.51
N ARG A 120 -12.74 14.92 -24.85
CA ARG A 120 -13.78 15.94 -24.67
C ARG A 120 -13.66 17.05 -25.70
#